data_AF-A0A0F9E333-F1
#
_entry.id   AF-A0A0F9E333-F1
#
_cell.length_a   1.000
_cell.length_b   1.000
_cell.length_c   1.000
_cell.angle_alpha   90.00
_cell.angle_beta   90.00
_cell.angle_gamma   90.00
#
_symmetry.space_group_name_H-M   'P 1'
#
loop_
_entity.id
_entity.type
_entity.pdbx_description
1 polymer ?
#
loop_
_entity_poly.entity_id
_entity_poly.type
_entity_poly.pdbx_seq_one_letter_code
_entity_poly.pdbx_strand_id
1 'polypeptide(L)' 'MQYPKIKNVYARNLLTREPIDELYSTPEIEYLADYSWRFTEKIHGTNVRIEYDPKEVNLIKGKTEKSI' A
#
# COMPACT_ATOMS: atom_id res chain seq x y z
N MET A 1 -10.68 -10.11 2.87
CA MET A 1 -9.58 -9.27 3.38
C MET A 1 -9.35 -8.12 2.40
N GLN A 2 -9.03 -6.90 2.85
CA GLN A 2 -8.77 -5.76 1.95
C GLN A 2 -7.26 -5.53 1.81
N TYR A 3 -6.77 -5.34 0.59
CA TYR A 3 -5.36 -5.00 0.36
C TYR A 3 -5.04 -3.64 1.00
N PRO A 4 -4.01 -3.54 1.86
CA PRO A 4 -3.75 -2.33 2.63
C PRO A 4 -3.36 -1.18 1.72
N LYS A 5 -3.83 0.03 2.07
CA LYS A 5 -3.39 1.25 1.42
C LYS A 5 -1.97 1.58 1.90
N ILE A 6 -1.03 1.71 0.95
CA ILE A 6 0.33 2.16 1.24
C ILE A 6 0.29 3.64 1.62
N LYS A 7 0.86 3.99 2.79
CA LYS A 7 1.01 5.38 3.24
C LYS A 7 2.25 6.02 2.60
N ASN A 8 2.24 7.35 2.47
CA ASN A 8 3.47 8.08 2.13
C ASN A 8 4.45 8.00 3.31
N VAL A 9 5.75 8.02 3.05
CA VAL A 9 6.76 8.06 4.12
C VAL A 9 6.75 9.42 4.83
N TYR A 10 6.79 10.50 4.05
CA TYR A 10 6.78 11.87 4.55
C TYR A 10 5.38 12.50 4.50
N ALA A 11 5.13 13.43 5.42
CA ALA A 11 3.98 14.32 5.36
C ALA A 11 4.04 15.18 4.09
N ARG A 12 2.90 15.71 3.67
CA ARG A 12 2.81 16.54 2.46
C ARG A 12 2.15 17.87 2.75
N ASN A 13 2.63 18.92 2.10
CA ASN A 13 1.99 20.21 2.08
C ASN A 13 0.62 20.09 1.38
N LEU A 14 -0.45 20.56 2.01
CA LEU A 14 -1.80 20.42 1.45
C LEU A 14 -2.04 21.29 0.20
N LEU A 15 -1.29 22.39 0.06
CA LEU A 15 -1.39 23.32 -1.06
C LEU A 15 -0.54 22.85 -2.25
N THR A 16 0.75 22.58 -2.03
CA THR A 16 1.68 22.21 -3.12
C THR A 16 1.71 20.72 -3.42
N ARG A 17 1.22 19.88 -2.49
CA ARG A 17 1.28 18.40 -2.52
C ARG A 17 2.70 17.82 -2.49
N GLU A 18 3.69 18.65 -2.25
CA GLU A 18 5.09 18.26 -2.10
C GLU A 18 5.33 17.63 -0.73
N PRO A 19 6.30 16.71 -0.60
CA PRO A 19 6.78 16.24 0.70
C PRO A 19 7.27 17.40 1.57
N ILE A 20 7.03 17.31 2.87
CA ILE A 20 7.64 18.20 3.86
C ILE A 20 8.89 17.48 4.37
N ASP A 21 10.05 18.09 4.14
CA ASP A 21 11.32 17.54 4.59
C ASP A 21 11.35 17.37 6.12
N GLU A 22 12.01 16.31 6.57
CA GLU A 22 12.18 15.95 7.99
C GLU A 22 10.88 15.68 8.78
N LEU A 23 9.72 15.65 8.11
CA LEU A 23 8.44 15.35 8.76
C LEU A 23 7.86 14.02 8.24
N TYR A 24 7.91 12.99 9.08
CA TYR A 24 7.27 11.71 8.79
C TYR A 24 5.75 11.82 8.77
N SER A 25 5.10 10.98 7.95
CA SER A 25 3.64 11.04 7.81
C SER A 25 2.90 10.48 9.03
N THR A 26 3.54 9.59 9.78
CA THR A 26 3.03 9.04 11.04
C THR A 26 4.16 8.68 12.02
N PRO A 27 3.87 8.65 13.35
CA PRO A 27 4.86 8.26 14.36
C PRO A 27 5.41 6.84 14.18
N GLU A 28 4.62 5.91 13.64
CA GLU A 28 5.08 4.54 13.40
C GLU A 28 6.13 4.45 12.28
N ILE A 29 6.04 5.31 11.27
CA ILE A 29 7.06 5.36 10.20
C ILE A 29 8.36 5.98 10.74
N GLU A 30 8.25 7.04 11.55
CA GLU A 30 9.39 7.65 12.23
C GLU A 30 10.10 6.63 13.14
N TYR A 31 9.35 5.90 13.96
CA TYR A 31 9.89 4.85 14.82
C TYR A 31 10.64 3.74 14.04
N LEU A 32 10.21 3.46 12.81
CA LEU A 32 10.81 2.44 11.94
C LEU A 32 11.89 3.01 10.98
N ALA A 33 12.22 4.29 11.06
CA ALA A 33 13.13 4.93 10.12
C ALA A 33 14.54 4.29 10.12
N ASP A 34 15.01 3.87 11.28
CA ASP A 34 16.36 3.29 11.47
C ASP A 34 16.44 1.79 11.16
N TYR A 35 15.33 1.15 10.81
CA TYR A 35 15.32 -0.25 10.40
C TYR A 35 15.77 -0.42 8.95
N SER A 36 16.17 -1.63 8.57
CA SER A 36 16.50 -1.92 7.17
C SER A 36 15.24 -2.01 6.31
N TRP A 37 15.12 -1.12 5.34
CA TRP A 37 14.03 -1.11 4.36
C TRP A 37 14.42 -1.85 3.07
N ARG A 38 13.42 -2.51 2.45
CA ARG A 38 13.53 -3.03 1.10
C ARG A 38 12.58 -2.26 0.20
N PHE A 39 13.10 -1.77 -0.92
CA PHE A 39 12.32 -1.10 -1.94
C PHE A 39 12.10 -2.04 -3.13
N THR A 40 10.89 -2.02 -3.66
CA THR A 40 10.51 -2.72 -4.89
C THR A 40 9.81 -1.73 -5.81
N GLU A 41 9.83 -2.01 -7.11
CA GLU A 41 9.13 -1.19 -8.09
C GLU A 41 7.63 -1.07 -7.76
N LYS A 42 7.09 0.14 -7.87
CA LYS A 42 5.66 0.38 -7.79
C LYS A 42 5.05 0.29 -9.18
N ILE A 43 4.53 -0.89 -9.53
CA ILE A 43 3.86 -1.12 -10.82
C ILE A 43 2.61 -0.23 -10.95
N HIS A 44 2.54 0.55 -12.03
CA HIS A 44 1.37 1.37 -12.35
C HIS A 44 0.34 0.57 -13.15
N GLY A 45 -0.31 -0.39 -12.48
CA GLY A 45 -1.39 -1.20 -13.04
C GLY A 45 -2.66 -1.10 -12.22
N THR A 46 -3.41 -2.21 -12.19
CA THR A 46 -4.57 -2.38 -11.31
C THR A 46 -4.24 -3.37 -10.19
N ASN A 47 -4.79 -3.14 -8.99
CA ASN A 47 -4.67 -4.12 -7.91
C ASN A 47 -5.50 -5.36 -8.26
N VAL A 48 -4.82 -6.49 -8.42
CA VAL A 48 -5.41 -7.81 -8.67
C VAL A 48 -5.01 -8.77 -7.55
N ARG A 49 -5.87 -9.74 -7.27
CA ARG A 49 -5.67 -10.81 -6.30
C ARG A 49 -6.05 -12.14 -6.93
N ILE A 50 -5.32 -13.18 -6.58
CA ILE A 50 -5.71 -14.56 -6.86
C ILE A 50 -6.07 -15.20 -5.52
N GLU A 51 -7.33 -15.59 -5.36
CA GLU A 51 -7.82 -16.40 -4.24
C GLU A 51 -7.76 -17.86 -4.66
N TYR A 52 -7.30 -18.75 -3.79
CA TYR A 52 -7.31 -20.18 -4.08
C TYR A 52 -8.40 -20.84 -3.23
N ASP A 53 -9.37 -21.46 -3.91
CA ASP A 53 -10.39 -22.31 -3.31
C ASP A 53 -10.58 -23.53 -4.24
N PRO A 54 -10.39 -24.77 -3.74
CA PRO A 54 -10.52 -25.98 -4.54
C PRO A 54 -11.94 -26.24 -5.07
N LYS A 55 -12.96 -25.50 -4.61
CA LYS A 55 -14.36 -25.65 -5.01
C LYS A 55 -14.84 -24.56 -5.97
N GLU A 56 -14.07 -23.50 -6.17
CA GLU A 56 -14.48 -22.33 -6.94
C GLU A 56 -13.69 -22.18 -8.24
N VAL A 57 -14.36 -21.67 -9.28
CA VAL A 57 -13.78 -21.49 -10.62
C VAL A 57 -13.24 -20.06 -10.81
N ASN A 58 -13.79 -19.08 -10.08
CA ASN A 58 -13.42 -17.67 -10.22
C ASN A 58 -12.42 -17.23 -9.14
N LEU A 59 -11.15 -17.44 -9.45
CA LEU A 59 -10.03 -17.20 -8.53
C LEU A 59 -9.43 -15.80 -8.65
N ILE A 60 -9.69 -15.07 -9.74
CA ILE A 60 -9.12 -13.73 -9.97
C ILE A 60 -10.10 -12.66 -9.51
N LYS A 61 -9.65 -11.75 -8.64
CA LYS A 61 -10.45 -10.65 -8.11
C LYS A 61 -9.74 -9.30 -8.15
N GLY A 62 -10.49 -8.24 -8.42
CA GLY A 62 -10.05 -6.84 -8.35
C GLY A 62 -10.08 -6.27 -6.92
N LYS A 63 -9.73 -4.98 -6.81
CA LYS A 63 -9.67 -4.24 -5.53
C LYS A 63 -11.02 -4.19 -4.77
N THR A 64 -12.12 -4.05 -5.51
CA THR A 64 -13.48 -3.80 -4.95
C THR A 64 -14.29 -5.07 -4.75
N GLU A 65 -13.83 -6.21 -5.28
CA GLU A 65 -14.54 -7.47 -5.19
C GLU A 65 -14.31 -8.14 -3.82
N LYS A 66 -15.41 -8.60 -3.21
CA LYS A 66 -15.37 -9.25 -1.91
C LYS A 66 -14.64 -10.59 -2.02
N SER A 67 -13.77 -10.85 -1.04
CA SER A 67 -13.20 -12.18 -0.84
C SER A 67 -14.29 -13.18 -0.52
N ILE A 68 -14.09 -14.44 -0.94
CA ILE A 68 -14.83 -15.58 -0.39
C ILE A 68 -14.45 -15.73 1.09
#